data_AF-A0A131Z8V3-F1
#
_entry.id   AF-A0A131Z8V3-F1
#
_cell.length_a   1.000
_cell.length_b   1.000
_cell.length_c   1.000
_cell.angle_alpha   90.00
_cell.angle_beta   90.00
_cell.angle_gamma   90.00
#
_symmetry.space_group_name_H-M   'P 1'
#
loop_
_entity.id
_entity.type
_entity.pdbx_description
1 polymer ?
#
loop_
_entity_poly.entity_id
_entity_poly.type
_entity_poly.pdbx_seq_one_letter_code
_entity_poly.pdbx_strand_id
1 'polypeptide(L)'
;IEAMTELFNVAVVALLLIAARQWCDANGNETANLTEPQPPVDLDCPTNNSFYEFFALNQNGWITEGNATPGDCSWYNVTNLNETEVEIDVGDNSAFGNECRFTHSSFNFQENDTMLSLIDVPRFAEAYRMVYSNGTCAVVKGVHWEQKKDNKSMPCKLTDNQPDPFVSEPCCVANTSEQLKSLLSVRFGFEPEPYYCSHKPRYTIYMAGIERPNVTSECFQAYVNATKK
;
A
#
# COMPACT_ATOMS: atom_id res chain seq x y z
N ILE A 1 -34.33 -4.69 -31.51
CA ILE A 1 -33.09 -4.71 -32.31
C ILE A 1 -32.40 -3.39 -32.04
N GLU A 2 -31.29 -3.25 -31.33
CA GLU A 2 -30.39 -4.13 -30.57
C GLU A 2 -29.62 -3.11 -29.72
N ALA A 3 -29.67 -3.24 -28.39
CA ALA A 3 -28.79 -2.46 -27.51
C ALA A 3 -27.42 -3.15 -27.56
N MET A 4 -26.41 -2.48 -28.11
CA MET A 4 -25.03 -2.92 -27.98
C MET A 4 -24.50 -2.48 -26.62
N THR A 5 -24.49 -3.44 -25.70
CA THR A 5 -23.77 -3.43 -24.44
C THR A 5 -22.27 -3.56 -24.74
N GLU A 6 -21.54 -2.44 -24.80
CA GLU A 6 -20.07 -2.50 -24.83
C GLU A 6 -19.54 -2.63 -23.39
N LEU A 7 -19.01 -3.82 -23.09
CA LEU A 7 -18.28 -4.15 -21.87
C LEU A 7 -16.95 -3.39 -21.82
N PHE A 8 -16.79 -2.49 -20.85
CA PHE A 8 -15.53 -1.78 -20.60
C PHE A 8 -14.62 -2.57 -19.65
N ASN A 9 -13.45 -2.97 -20.17
CA ASN A 9 -12.39 -3.67 -19.45
C ASN A 9 -11.64 -2.73 -18.51
N VAL A 10 -11.89 -2.88 -17.20
CA VAL A 10 -11.23 -2.14 -16.13
C VAL A 10 -9.97 -2.89 -15.71
N ALA A 11 -8.83 -2.48 -16.28
CA ALA A 11 -7.56 -3.19 -16.06
C ALA A 11 -6.83 -2.57 -14.85
N VAL A 12 -5.84 -1.70 -14.94
CA VAL A 12 -4.81 -1.55 -13.86
C VAL A 12 -5.28 -1.13 -12.44
N VAL A 13 -6.23 -0.22 -12.28
CA VAL A 13 -6.69 0.25 -10.93
C VAL A 13 -7.70 -0.71 -10.31
N ALA A 14 -8.59 -1.28 -11.12
CA ALA A 14 -9.38 -2.41 -10.66
C ALA A 14 -8.53 -3.67 -10.57
N LEU A 15 -7.39 -3.83 -11.27
CA LEU A 15 -6.53 -5.00 -11.17
C LEU A 15 -5.86 -5.09 -9.80
N LEU A 16 -5.41 -3.96 -9.21
CA LEU A 16 -4.95 -3.95 -7.80
C LEU A 16 -6.10 -4.28 -6.81
N LEU A 17 -7.34 -3.86 -7.12
CA LEU A 17 -8.55 -4.16 -6.34
C LEU A 17 -9.19 -5.53 -6.67
N ILE A 18 -8.89 -6.14 -7.82
CA ILE A 18 -9.41 -7.42 -8.35
C ILE A 18 -8.45 -8.53 -7.97
N ALA A 19 -7.14 -8.30 -7.94
CA ALA A 19 -6.21 -9.20 -7.24
C ALA A 19 -6.59 -9.31 -5.75
N ALA A 20 -7.10 -8.22 -5.14
CA ALA A 20 -7.65 -8.25 -3.79
C ALA A 20 -9.01 -8.99 -3.69
N ARG A 21 -9.83 -9.02 -4.74
CA ARG A 21 -11.09 -9.80 -4.77
C ARG A 21 -10.91 -11.28 -5.12
N GLN A 22 -9.99 -11.61 -6.04
CA GLN A 22 -9.74 -12.98 -6.49
C GLN A 22 -9.15 -13.88 -5.40
N TRP A 23 -8.63 -13.30 -4.33
CA TRP A 23 -8.07 -14.08 -3.24
C TRP A 23 -9.11 -14.38 -2.12
N CYS A 24 -10.20 -13.62 -2.07
CA CYS A 24 -11.40 -13.98 -1.29
C CYS A 24 -12.20 -15.15 -1.91
N ASP A 25 -12.10 -15.39 -3.22
CA ASP A 25 -12.89 -16.42 -3.93
C ASP A 25 -12.29 -17.84 -3.86
N ALA A 26 -11.20 -18.06 -3.11
CA ALA A 26 -10.53 -19.36 -3.06
C ALA A 26 -11.21 -20.41 -2.16
N ASN A 27 -12.38 -20.12 -1.58
CA ASN A 27 -13.19 -21.09 -0.86
C ASN A 27 -14.63 -21.18 -1.41
N GLY A 28 -14.76 -21.95 -2.49
CA GLY A 28 -15.96 -22.77 -2.70
C GLY A 28 -17.07 -22.17 -3.58
N ASN A 29 -17.00 -22.51 -4.88
CA ASN A 29 -18.12 -22.78 -5.77
C ASN A 29 -19.27 -21.74 -5.84
N GLU A 30 -19.24 -20.89 -6.86
CA GLU A 30 -20.33 -20.87 -7.86
C GLU A 30 -19.98 -20.05 -9.10
N THR A 31 -20.47 -20.53 -10.23
CA THR A 31 -20.45 -19.85 -11.53
C THR A 31 -21.77 -19.09 -11.65
N ALA A 32 -21.77 -17.77 -11.89
CA ALA A 32 -22.62 -17.11 -12.91
C ALA A 32 -22.82 -15.60 -12.72
N ASN A 33 -22.71 -14.91 -13.86
CA ASN A 33 -23.47 -13.74 -14.33
C ASN A 33 -23.25 -12.36 -13.68
N LEU A 34 -22.46 -11.56 -14.40
CA LEU A 34 -22.29 -10.12 -14.32
C LEU A 34 -23.57 -9.34 -14.70
N THR A 35 -24.62 -9.33 -13.87
CA THR A 35 -25.68 -8.30 -13.96
C THR A 35 -26.43 -8.08 -12.64
N GLU A 36 -25.73 -8.04 -11.51
CA GLU A 36 -26.32 -7.62 -10.22
C GLU A 36 -25.58 -6.42 -9.62
N PRO A 37 -26.28 -5.54 -8.86
CA PRO A 37 -25.66 -4.51 -8.06
C PRO A 37 -24.56 -5.13 -7.21
N GLN A 38 -23.41 -4.45 -7.07
CA GLN A 38 -22.31 -4.94 -6.23
C GLN A 38 -22.88 -5.37 -4.87
N PRO A 39 -22.73 -6.65 -4.49
CA PRO A 39 -23.21 -7.09 -3.19
C PRO A 39 -22.47 -6.29 -2.10
N PRO A 40 -23.12 -6.03 -0.96
CA PRO A 40 -22.46 -5.42 0.18
C PRO A 40 -21.18 -6.21 0.47
N VAL A 41 -20.08 -5.49 0.72
CA VAL A 41 -18.87 -6.09 1.28
C VAL A 41 -19.30 -6.91 2.49
N ASP A 42 -19.02 -8.20 2.49
CA ASP A 42 -19.37 -9.07 3.60
C ASP A 42 -18.58 -8.60 4.84
N LEU A 43 -19.28 -8.03 5.81
CA LEU A 43 -18.77 -7.28 6.96
C LEU A 43 -18.36 -8.19 8.14
N ASP A 44 -18.36 -9.52 7.96
CA ASP A 44 -18.16 -10.50 9.04
C ASP A 44 -16.85 -11.31 8.92
N CYS A 45 -15.83 -10.78 8.24
CA CYS A 45 -14.48 -11.34 8.31
C CYS A 45 -13.70 -10.65 9.43
N PRO A 46 -13.44 -11.28 10.60
CA PRO A 46 -12.41 -10.78 11.50
C PRO A 46 -11.12 -10.67 10.71
N THR A 47 -10.60 -9.45 10.56
CA THR A 47 -9.47 -9.19 9.67
C THR A 47 -8.24 -9.91 10.21
N ASN A 48 -7.93 -11.07 9.62
CA ASN A 48 -6.72 -11.85 9.90
C ASN A 48 -5.48 -11.17 9.26
N ASN A 49 -5.40 -9.84 9.36
CA ASN A 49 -4.34 -9.02 8.80
C ASN A 49 -3.44 -8.55 9.95
N SER A 50 -2.16 -8.90 9.88
CA SER A 50 -1.20 -8.60 10.94
C SER A 50 -1.00 -7.11 11.20
N PHE A 51 -1.28 -6.22 10.23
CA PHE A 51 -1.29 -4.77 10.48
C PHE A 51 -2.46 -4.36 11.38
N TYR A 52 -3.67 -4.88 11.12
CA TYR A 52 -4.82 -4.61 11.97
C TYR A 52 -4.54 -5.05 13.41
N GLU A 53 -4.06 -6.29 13.59
CA GLU A 53 -3.70 -6.81 14.91
C GLU A 53 -2.61 -5.98 15.60
N PHE A 54 -1.57 -5.59 14.86
CA PHE A 54 -0.48 -4.78 15.39
C PHE A 54 -0.98 -3.39 15.84
N PHE A 55 -1.77 -2.69 15.03
CA PHE A 55 -2.25 -1.35 15.35
C PHE A 55 -3.36 -1.35 16.42
N ALA A 56 -4.13 -2.44 16.52
CA ALA A 56 -5.10 -2.63 17.60
C ALA A 56 -4.42 -2.68 18.97
N LEU A 57 -3.22 -3.27 19.04
CA LEU A 57 -2.41 -3.35 20.26
C LEU A 57 -1.51 -2.12 20.46
N ASN A 58 -1.05 -1.50 19.38
CA ASN A 58 -0.03 -0.45 19.38
C ASN A 58 -0.53 0.76 18.60
N GLN A 59 -1.29 1.63 19.26
CA GLN A 59 -1.84 2.82 18.60
C GLN A 59 -0.81 3.92 18.36
N ASN A 60 0.36 3.86 18.97
CA ASN A 60 1.43 4.81 18.74
C ASN A 60 2.80 4.19 18.96
N GLY A 61 3.79 4.80 18.32
CA GLY A 61 5.18 4.53 18.61
C GLY A 61 6.13 5.06 17.55
N TRP A 62 7.24 4.35 17.36
CA TRP A 62 8.38 4.83 16.59
C TRP A 62 8.59 4.04 15.31
N ILE A 63 9.03 4.72 14.26
CA ILE A 63 9.44 4.09 13.00
C ILE A 63 10.97 4.21 12.88
N THR A 64 11.65 3.11 12.56
CA THR A 64 13.12 3.10 12.42
C THR A 64 13.59 2.38 11.16
N GLU A 65 14.79 2.71 10.71
CA GLU A 65 15.55 1.97 9.70
C GLU A 65 16.72 1.28 10.38
N GLY A 66 16.55 -0.02 10.68
CA GLY A 66 17.44 -0.70 11.62
C GLY A 66 17.37 -0.02 12.98
N ASN A 67 18.52 0.32 13.57
CA ASN A 67 18.59 1.00 14.87
C ASN A 67 18.49 2.53 14.78
N ALA A 68 18.46 3.11 13.57
CA ALA A 68 18.40 4.54 13.39
C ALA A 68 16.94 5.00 13.27
N THR A 69 16.57 6.06 13.99
CA THR A 69 15.31 6.76 13.74
C THR A 69 15.59 7.86 12.73
N PRO A 70 15.02 7.81 11.52
CA PRO A 70 15.21 8.88 10.54
C PRO A 70 14.88 10.24 11.15
N GLY A 71 15.85 11.15 11.07
CA GLY A 71 15.72 12.52 11.55
C GLY A 71 15.47 12.70 13.06
N ASP A 72 15.58 11.65 13.88
CA ASP A 72 15.13 11.64 15.29
C ASP A 72 13.67 12.09 15.48
N CYS A 73 12.84 11.93 14.43
CA CYS A 73 11.48 12.46 14.37
C CYS A 73 10.48 11.47 13.73
N SER A 74 10.89 10.23 13.48
CA SER A 74 10.05 9.26 12.79
C SER A 74 9.19 8.46 13.78
N TRP A 75 7.90 8.81 13.84
CA TRP A 75 6.90 8.21 14.73
C TRP A 75 5.60 7.95 13.97
N TYR A 76 4.72 7.12 14.54
CA TYR A 76 3.35 6.94 14.05
C TYR A 76 2.34 7.10 15.18
N ASN A 77 1.16 7.57 14.82
CA ASN A 77 0.00 7.63 15.68
C ASN A 77 -1.25 7.21 14.89
N VAL A 78 -1.92 6.15 15.32
CA VAL A 78 -3.16 5.65 14.74
C VAL A 78 -4.30 6.59 15.16
N THR A 79 -4.95 7.18 14.18
CA THR A 79 -6.06 8.14 14.38
C THR A 79 -7.42 7.51 14.14
N ASN A 80 -7.50 6.52 13.25
CA ASN A 80 -8.66 5.69 12.99
C ASN A 80 -8.19 4.25 12.68
N LEU A 81 -8.92 3.27 13.17
CA LEU A 81 -8.67 1.86 12.89
C LEU A 81 -10.00 1.13 12.86
N ASN A 82 -10.29 0.47 11.74
CA ASN A 82 -11.41 -0.45 11.61
C ASN A 82 -10.95 -1.70 10.85
N GLU A 83 -11.86 -2.63 10.61
CA GLU A 83 -11.55 -3.93 10.01
C GLU A 83 -11.03 -3.84 8.57
N THR A 84 -11.22 -2.72 7.89
CA THR A 84 -10.89 -2.54 6.47
C THR A 84 -9.77 -1.54 6.21
N GLU A 85 -9.54 -0.61 7.13
CA GLU A 85 -8.58 0.48 6.96
C GLU A 85 -7.94 0.93 8.27
N VAL A 86 -6.79 1.59 8.13
CA VAL A 86 -6.13 2.34 9.18
C VAL A 86 -5.78 3.74 8.66
N GLU A 87 -6.06 4.74 9.50
CA GLU A 87 -5.53 6.08 9.33
C GLU A 87 -4.43 6.32 10.35
N ILE A 88 -3.29 6.81 9.88
CA ILE A 88 -2.11 7.08 10.69
C ILE A 88 -1.56 8.47 10.40
N ASP A 89 -1.18 9.18 11.45
CA ASP A 89 -0.27 10.31 11.36
C ASP A 89 1.16 9.78 11.43
N VAL A 90 1.99 10.14 10.44
CA VAL A 90 3.40 9.77 10.39
C VAL A 90 4.25 11.02 10.59
N GLY A 91 5.05 11.02 11.65
CA GLY A 91 6.04 12.06 11.92
C GLY A 91 7.27 11.93 11.03
N ASP A 92 7.73 13.05 10.49
CA ASP A 92 9.03 13.16 9.83
C ASP A 92 9.61 14.57 10.01
N ASN A 93 10.92 14.71 9.82
CA ASN A 93 11.55 16.03 9.78
C ASN A 93 11.07 16.81 8.57
N SER A 94 10.62 18.04 8.80
CA SER A 94 10.30 18.92 7.68
C SER A 94 11.57 19.17 6.85
N ALA A 95 11.44 19.14 5.52
CA ALA A 95 12.53 19.53 4.61
C ALA A 95 12.99 21.00 4.78
N PHE A 96 12.29 21.79 5.60
CA PHE A 96 12.45 23.24 5.73
C PHE A 96 12.73 23.73 7.17
N GLY A 97 13.05 22.85 8.12
CA GLY A 97 13.36 23.25 9.51
C GLY A 97 13.53 22.08 10.50
N ASN A 98 13.96 22.41 11.72
CA ASN A 98 14.21 21.46 12.83
C ASN A 98 12.94 21.01 13.57
N GLU A 99 11.75 21.28 13.02
CA GLU A 99 10.48 20.93 13.65
C GLU A 99 9.94 19.62 13.07
N CYS A 100 9.49 18.75 13.98
CA CYS A 100 8.74 17.57 13.64
C CYS A 100 7.39 17.95 13.04
N ARG A 101 7.14 17.53 11.80
CA ARG A 101 5.82 17.63 11.16
C ARG A 101 5.25 16.24 10.97
N PHE A 102 3.95 16.17 10.70
CA PHE A 102 3.31 14.91 10.37
C PHE A 102 2.58 15.00 9.05
N THR A 103 2.47 13.86 8.39
CA THR A 103 1.58 13.64 7.25
C THR A 103 0.52 12.64 7.68
N HIS A 104 -0.73 12.95 7.38
CA HIS A 104 -1.85 12.03 7.60
C HIS A 104 -1.98 11.11 6.40
N SER A 105 -2.07 9.79 6.63
CA SER A 105 -2.14 8.76 5.61
C SER A 105 -3.25 7.76 5.93
N SER A 106 -4.00 7.34 4.92
CA SER A 106 -5.01 6.28 5.03
C SER A 106 -4.58 5.07 4.20
N PHE A 107 -4.67 3.88 4.79
CA PHE A 107 -4.30 2.61 4.20
C PHE A 107 -5.45 1.62 4.30
N ASN A 108 -5.80 1.00 3.19
CA ASN A 108 -6.76 -0.11 3.18
C ASN A 108 -6.00 -1.41 3.45
N PHE A 109 -6.50 -2.24 4.35
CA PHE A 109 -5.98 -3.59 4.55
C PHE A 109 -6.28 -4.47 3.35
N GLN A 110 -5.33 -5.34 3.05
CA GLN A 110 -5.34 -6.26 1.93
C GLN A 110 -4.87 -7.64 2.42
N GLU A 111 -4.98 -8.66 1.60
CA GLU A 111 -4.53 -9.99 1.98
C GLU A 111 -3.01 -10.13 2.15
N ASN A 112 -2.56 -11.27 2.70
CA ASN A 112 -1.15 -11.59 2.94
C ASN A 112 -0.42 -10.51 3.76
N ASP A 113 -1.09 -10.02 4.80
CA ASP A 113 -0.56 -9.01 5.74
C ASP A 113 -0.06 -7.76 5.01
N THR A 114 -0.87 -7.27 4.06
CA THR A 114 -0.55 -6.08 3.28
C THR A 114 -1.54 -4.95 3.51
N MET A 115 -1.10 -3.73 3.20
CA MET A 115 -1.93 -2.53 3.20
C MET A 115 -1.51 -1.58 2.08
N LEU A 116 -2.47 -0.83 1.53
CA LEU A 116 -2.28 0.01 0.34
C LEU A 116 -2.88 1.40 0.56
N SER A 117 -2.13 2.44 0.19
CA SER A 117 -2.65 3.79 0.04
C SER A 117 -2.60 4.25 -1.41
N LEU A 118 -3.64 4.96 -1.85
CA LEU A 118 -3.71 5.62 -3.14
C LEU A 118 -3.81 7.13 -2.90
N ILE A 119 -2.85 7.89 -3.41
CA ILE A 119 -2.73 9.33 -3.16
C ILE A 119 -2.85 10.09 -4.48
N ASP A 120 -3.63 11.17 -4.48
CA ASP A 120 -3.81 12.11 -5.58
C ASP A 120 -4.15 11.47 -6.94
N VAL A 121 -5.38 10.96 -7.11
CA VAL A 121 -5.95 10.48 -8.38
C VAL A 121 -4.94 9.70 -9.25
N PRO A 122 -4.92 8.38 -9.07
CA PRO A 122 -3.76 7.55 -8.71
C PRO A 122 -2.39 8.00 -9.26
N ARG A 123 -1.93 9.19 -8.87
CA ARG A 123 -0.58 9.65 -9.21
C ARG A 123 0.47 8.93 -8.38
N PHE A 124 0.16 8.66 -7.12
CA PHE A 124 1.04 7.95 -6.20
C PHE A 124 0.30 6.79 -5.54
N ALA A 125 1.04 5.72 -5.23
CA ALA A 125 0.56 4.65 -4.38
C ALA A 125 1.68 4.15 -3.48
N GLU A 126 1.30 3.68 -2.30
CA GLU A 126 2.23 3.06 -1.36
C GLU A 126 1.68 1.71 -0.93
N ALA A 127 2.45 0.66 -1.20
CA ALA A 127 2.14 -0.70 -0.80
C ALA A 127 3.07 -1.13 0.33
N TYR A 128 2.50 -1.62 1.42
CA TYR A 128 3.22 -2.13 2.58
C TYR A 128 2.87 -3.58 2.85
N ARG A 129 3.87 -4.40 3.18
CA ARG A 129 3.73 -5.79 3.60
C ARG A 129 4.46 -6.00 4.91
N MET A 130 3.79 -6.59 5.89
CA MET A 130 4.44 -7.01 7.12
C MET A 130 5.26 -8.27 6.83
N VAL A 131 6.56 -8.23 7.12
CA VAL A 131 7.46 -9.38 6.90
C VAL A 131 7.79 -10.11 8.21
N TYR A 132 7.51 -9.47 9.34
CA TYR A 132 7.74 -10.01 10.67
C TYR A 132 6.94 -9.18 11.69
N SER A 133 6.40 -9.82 12.72
CA SER A 133 5.86 -9.17 13.92
C SER A 133 5.95 -10.07 15.13
N ASN A 134 6.17 -9.48 16.30
CA ASN A 134 6.01 -10.15 17.60
C ASN A 134 5.03 -9.40 18.53
N GLY A 135 4.14 -8.60 17.94
CA GLY A 135 3.11 -7.85 18.66
C GLY A 135 3.59 -6.55 19.33
N THR A 136 4.89 -6.36 19.54
CA THR A 136 5.46 -5.08 20.05
C THR A 136 6.42 -4.43 19.06
N CYS A 137 6.85 -5.18 18.07
CA CYS A 137 7.68 -4.73 16.97
C CYS A 137 7.24 -5.42 15.69
N ALA A 138 7.22 -4.68 14.58
CA ALA A 138 6.95 -5.21 13.25
C ALA A 138 8.01 -4.71 12.27
N VAL A 139 8.45 -5.59 11.36
CA VAL A 139 9.28 -5.20 10.21
C VAL A 139 8.38 -5.18 8.99
N VAL A 140 8.45 -4.08 8.25
CA VAL A 140 7.56 -3.78 7.14
C VAL A 140 8.38 -3.51 5.89
N LYS A 141 7.97 -4.10 4.76
CA LYS A 141 8.47 -3.78 3.42
C LYS A 141 7.51 -2.77 2.77
N GLY A 142 8.00 -1.60 2.40
CA GLY A 142 7.27 -0.58 1.66
C GLY A 142 7.76 -0.46 0.21
N VAL A 143 6.84 -0.26 -0.73
CA VAL A 143 7.14 0.08 -2.12
C VAL A 143 6.28 1.28 -2.53
N HIS A 144 6.95 2.35 -2.93
CA HIS A 144 6.32 3.54 -3.48
C HIS A 144 6.21 3.43 -5.00
N TRP A 145 5.07 3.81 -5.54
CA TRP A 145 4.78 3.85 -6.97
C TRP A 145 4.34 5.25 -7.36
N GLU A 146 4.85 5.75 -8.49
CA GLU A 146 4.50 7.07 -9.01
C GLU A 146 4.33 7.08 -10.53
N GLN A 147 3.45 7.94 -11.01
CA GLN A 147 3.32 8.23 -12.43
C GLN A 147 4.50 9.07 -12.94
N LYS A 148 5.09 8.67 -14.06
CA LYS A 148 6.25 9.32 -14.70
C LYS A 148 6.09 9.47 -16.19
N LYS A 149 6.66 10.57 -16.70
CA LYS A 149 6.75 10.86 -18.13
C LYS A 149 7.67 9.90 -18.87
N ASP A 150 8.73 9.48 -18.21
CA ASP A 150 9.78 8.64 -18.77
C ASP A 150 9.82 7.25 -18.13
N ASN A 151 10.04 6.24 -18.96
CA ASN A 151 10.30 4.87 -18.53
C ASN A 151 11.81 4.63 -18.45
N LYS A 152 12.49 5.29 -17.52
CA LYS A 152 13.93 5.07 -17.31
C LYS A 152 14.25 3.73 -16.64
N SER A 153 13.26 3.09 -16.02
CA SER A 153 13.41 1.79 -15.36
C SER A 153 13.18 0.65 -16.34
N MET A 154 13.51 -0.58 -15.93
CA MET A 154 13.19 -1.76 -16.72
C MET A 154 11.67 -2.05 -16.72
N PRO A 155 11.11 -2.74 -17.73
CA PRO A 155 9.73 -3.18 -17.69
C PRO A 155 9.45 -4.09 -16.49
N CYS A 156 8.31 -3.91 -15.83
CA CYS A 156 7.92 -4.81 -14.74
C CYS A 156 7.62 -6.22 -15.26
N LYS A 157 7.97 -7.23 -14.47
CA LYS A 157 7.46 -8.59 -14.68
C LYS A 157 5.97 -8.59 -14.32
N LEU A 158 5.16 -9.14 -15.21
CA LEU A 158 3.71 -9.24 -15.01
C LEU A 158 3.35 -10.69 -14.66
N THR A 159 2.52 -10.85 -13.64
CA THR A 159 1.85 -12.12 -13.31
C THR A 159 0.35 -11.87 -13.49
N ASP A 160 -0.35 -12.71 -14.25
CA ASP A 160 -1.76 -12.51 -14.58
C ASP A 160 -2.10 -11.12 -15.15
N ASN A 161 -1.18 -10.58 -15.98
CA ASN A 161 -1.23 -9.24 -16.56
C ASN A 161 -1.14 -8.08 -15.55
N GLN A 162 -0.69 -8.35 -14.33
CA GLN A 162 -0.52 -7.35 -13.28
C GLN A 162 0.92 -7.26 -12.79
N PRO A 163 1.44 -6.05 -12.50
CA PRO A 163 2.70 -5.92 -11.79
C PRO A 163 2.53 -6.34 -10.33
N ASP A 164 3.51 -7.05 -9.79
CA ASP A 164 3.58 -7.30 -8.34
C ASP A 164 3.78 -5.96 -7.61
N PRO A 165 2.89 -5.54 -6.69
CA PRO A 165 3.05 -4.28 -5.96
C PRO A 165 4.32 -4.27 -5.08
N PHE A 166 4.89 -5.44 -4.79
CA PHE A 166 6.09 -5.62 -3.96
C PHE A 166 7.32 -6.05 -4.77
N VAL A 167 7.56 -5.42 -5.93
CA VAL A 167 8.75 -5.70 -6.75
C VAL A 167 10.05 -5.66 -5.95
N SER A 168 11.05 -6.42 -6.37
CA SER A 168 12.39 -6.40 -5.76
C SER A 168 13.27 -5.29 -6.33
N GLU A 169 13.05 -4.91 -7.59
CA GLU A 169 13.82 -3.90 -8.31
C GLU A 169 12.89 -2.85 -8.94
N PRO A 170 13.33 -1.58 -9.05
CA PRO A 170 12.56 -0.54 -9.73
C PRO A 170 12.19 -0.95 -11.16
N CYS A 171 10.93 -0.75 -11.50
CA CYS A 171 10.41 -1.07 -12.82
C CYS A 171 9.28 -0.12 -13.20
N CYS A 172 8.89 -0.10 -14.47
CA CYS A 172 7.69 0.61 -14.88
C CYS A 172 6.77 -0.25 -15.74
N VAL A 173 5.49 0.08 -15.69
CA VAL A 173 4.45 -0.39 -16.61
C VAL A 173 3.87 0.77 -17.39
N ALA A 174 3.45 0.51 -18.62
CA ALA A 174 2.68 1.49 -19.37
C ALA A 174 1.33 1.71 -18.69
N ASN A 175 0.96 2.98 -18.53
CA ASN A 175 -0.31 3.37 -17.94
C ASN A 175 -1.39 3.38 -19.02
N THR A 176 -2.05 2.23 -19.21
CA THR A 176 -3.10 2.04 -20.21
C THR A 176 -4.51 2.29 -19.68
N SER A 177 -4.64 2.85 -18.47
CA SER A 177 -5.94 2.95 -17.79
C SER A 177 -6.85 4.01 -18.43
N GLU A 178 -8.10 3.63 -18.78
CA GLU A 178 -9.10 4.56 -19.32
C GLU A 178 -9.66 5.53 -18.28
N GLN A 179 -9.58 5.21 -16.97
CA GLN A 179 -10.03 6.08 -15.88
C GLN A 179 -9.30 7.43 -15.83
N LEU A 180 -8.03 7.47 -16.21
CA LEU A 180 -7.27 8.73 -16.26
C LEU A 180 -7.70 9.64 -17.42
N LYS A 181 -8.32 9.07 -18.47
CA LYS A 181 -8.93 9.86 -19.54
C LYS A 181 -10.27 10.47 -19.12
N SER A 182 -10.97 9.88 -18.14
CA SER A 182 -12.37 10.23 -17.87
C SER A 182 -12.62 11.14 -16.66
N LEU A 183 -11.70 11.23 -15.68
CA LEU A 183 -12.11 11.77 -14.37
C LEU A 183 -11.63 13.17 -13.97
N LEU A 184 -10.51 13.74 -14.43
CA LEU A 184 -10.11 15.10 -13.99
C LEU A 184 -9.07 15.81 -14.87
N SER A 185 -8.58 15.19 -15.94
CA SER A 185 -7.53 15.73 -16.84
C SER A 185 -7.90 17.09 -17.47
N VAL A 186 -9.20 17.42 -17.56
CA VAL A 186 -9.69 18.68 -18.13
C VAL A 186 -9.79 19.83 -17.11
N ARG A 187 -9.86 19.55 -15.80
CA ARG A 187 -10.19 20.59 -14.79
C ARG A 187 -8.99 21.20 -14.06
N PHE A 188 -7.85 20.51 -14.00
CA PHE A 188 -6.63 20.99 -13.32
C PHE A 188 -5.34 20.87 -14.14
N GLY A 189 -5.40 20.49 -15.42
CA GLY A 189 -4.24 20.50 -16.32
C GLY A 189 -3.17 19.43 -16.06
N PHE A 190 -3.48 18.42 -15.25
CA PHE A 190 -2.61 17.25 -15.08
C PHE A 190 -2.95 16.21 -16.15
N GLU A 191 -2.16 16.15 -17.20
CA GLU A 191 -2.21 15.00 -18.12
C GLU A 191 -1.64 13.78 -17.40
N PRO A 192 -2.34 12.63 -17.43
CA PRO A 192 -1.81 11.40 -16.86
C PRO A 192 -0.52 11.01 -17.59
N GLU A 193 0.52 10.77 -16.80
CA GLU A 193 1.80 10.41 -17.38
C GLU A 193 1.78 8.95 -17.88
N PRO A 194 2.48 8.65 -18.99
CA PRO A 194 2.36 7.38 -19.72
C PRO A 194 2.88 6.15 -18.98
N TYR A 195 3.59 6.32 -17.87
CA TYR A 195 4.18 5.20 -17.13
C TYR A 195 3.86 5.27 -15.64
N TYR A 196 3.69 4.11 -15.03
CA TYR A 196 3.61 3.94 -13.59
C TYR A 196 4.82 3.15 -13.12
N CYS A 197 5.63 3.76 -12.26
CA CYS A 197 6.96 3.29 -11.94
C CYS A 197 7.12 3.06 -10.44
N SER A 198 7.67 1.91 -10.07
CA SER A 198 8.04 1.60 -8.70
C SER A 198 9.41 2.18 -8.34
N HIS A 199 9.56 2.45 -7.05
CA HIS A 199 10.83 2.76 -6.42
C HIS A 199 11.45 1.51 -5.81
N LYS A 200 12.73 1.62 -5.46
CA LYS A 200 13.40 0.55 -4.72
C LYS A 200 12.66 0.31 -3.40
N PRO A 201 12.39 -0.95 -3.01
CA PRO A 201 11.77 -1.26 -1.75
C PRO A 201 12.53 -0.67 -0.58
N ARG A 202 11.80 -0.18 0.41
CA ARG A 202 12.32 0.24 1.70
C ARG A 202 11.84 -0.71 2.77
N TYR A 203 12.65 -0.87 3.81
CA TYR A 203 12.27 -1.65 4.98
C TYR A 203 12.29 -0.72 6.18
N THR A 204 11.27 -0.81 7.00
CA THR A 204 11.15 -0.04 8.23
C THR A 204 10.73 -0.96 9.37
N ILE A 205 11.00 -0.51 10.59
CA ILE A 205 10.62 -1.18 11.82
C ILE A 205 9.61 -0.28 12.54
N TYR A 206 8.43 -0.81 12.83
CA TYR A 206 7.43 -0.18 13.67
C TYR A 206 7.60 -0.72 15.08
N MET A 207 7.81 0.16 16.05
CA MET A 207 7.95 -0.20 17.46
C MET A 207 6.79 0.37 18.26
N ALA A 208 6.31 -0.41 19.22
CA ALA A 208 5.29 0.02 20.16
C ALA A 208 5.83 0.99 21.21
N GLY A 209 4.99 1.95 21.62
CA GLY A 209 5.20 2.73 22.83
C GLY A 209 5.68 4.16 22.59
N ILE A 210 5.32 5.04 23.54
CA ILE A 210 5.52 6.49 23.46
C ILE A 210 6.99 6.86 23.67
N GLU A 211 7.66 6.21 24.63
CA GLU A 211 9.10 6.39 24.85
C GLU A 211 9.88 5.63 23.78
N ARG A 212 10.85 6.28 23.13
CA ARG A 212 11.67 5.66 22.06
C ARG A 212 12.40 4.43 22.60
N PRO A 213 11.92 3.21 22.30
CA PRO A 213 12.58 2.01 22.79
C PRO A 213 13.80 1.72 21.92
N ASN A 214 14.77 1.01 22.48
CA ASN A 214 15.79 0.37 21.66
C ASN A 214 15.12 -0.76 20.86
N VAL A 215 15.41 -0.82 19.56
CA VAL A 215 14.97 -1.93 18.72
C VAL A 215 15.47 -3.23 19.33
N THR A 216 14.55 -4.16 19.58
CA THR A 216 14.90 -5.46 20.15
C THR A 216 15.80 -6.23 19.20
N SER A 217 16.71 -7.04 19.75
CA SER A 217 17.65 -7.84 18.94
C SER A 217 16.92 -8.70 17.91
N GLU A 218 15.79 -9.30 18.30
CA GLU A 218 14.96 -10.13 17.43
C GLU A 218 14.42 -9.33 16.22
N CYS A 219 13.83 -8.16 16.46
CA CYS A 219 13.26 -7.32 15.40
C CYS A 219 14.35 -6.74 14.49
N PHE A 220 15.51 -6.36 15.07
CA PHE A 220 16.66 -5.91 14.31
C PHE A 220 17.22 -7.02 13.40
N GLN A 221 17.30 -8.26 13.89
CA GLN A 221 17.73 -9.39 13.05
C GLN A 221 16.74 -9.67 11.92
N ALA A 222 15.43 -9.60 12.17
CA ALA A 222 14.42 -9.71 11.13
C ALA A 222 14.60 -8.65 10.04
N TYR A 223 14.84 -7.39 10.43
CA TYR A 223 15.16 -6.30 9.52
C TYR A 223 16.43 -6.56 8.69
N VAL A 224 17.52 -7.00 9.33
CA VAL A 224 18.78 -7.32 8.63
C VAL A 224 18.60 -8.47 7.63
N ASN A 225 17.80 -9.49 7.98
CA ASN A 225 17.52 -10.61 7.10
C ASN A 225 16.64 -10.20 5.91
N ALA A 226 15.71 -9.28 6.11
CA ALA A 226 14.84 -8.76 5.07
C ALA A 226 15.59 -7.84 4.06
N THR A 227 16.56 -7.06 4.54
CA THR A 227 17.31 -6.07 3.74
C THR A 227 18.49 -6.63 2.94
N LYS A 228 18.95 -7.86 3.25
CA LYS A 228 20.07 -8.53 2.56
C LYS A 228 19.70 -9.20 1.23
N LYS A 229 18.42 -9.20 0.87
CA LYS A 229 17.89 -9.80 -0.37
C LYS A 229 17.78 -8.78 -1.48
#